data_AF-A0A0S4TI82-F1
#
_entry.id   AF-A0A0S4TI82-F1
#
_cell.length_a   1.000
_cell.length_b   1.000
_cell.length_c   1.000
_cell.angle_alpha   90.00
_cell.angle_beta   90.00
_cell.angle_gamma   90.00
#
_symmetry.space_group_name_H-M   'P 1'
#
loop_
_entity.id
_entity.type
_entity.pdbx_description
1 polymer ?
#
loop_
_entity_poly.entity_id
_entity_poly.type
_entity_poly.pdbx_seq_one_letter_code
_entity_poly.pdbx_strand_id
1 'polypeptide(L)'
;MPSIFWIYLTFHLFIGVFAEDSSSEKLLKSLVFISCVDGQKQDKSGNYVSQEYWKAIQSDKPDALFWMGDSVYTKCGSPVCVSKGYLVQSNNSFYRDLLKTGLFVDGTWDDHDYGVNDGGKYVAFKDESQQLFLDFISLPKDSPRRNRKGVYSSHTFGPPGKQIKVIILDTRYHRDNYYLHERYGISSFAYLDTPFTSIFAASLRFFASIFGYGHSYQGDMLGKEQWDWLEKELSNSKALANIIISSVQVTTQYPIVEGWGHFPKSRERLFSLIKKTKPKGLFFLSGDVHWGQIFESNDSQNSLVEITSSGMTHSVSDRILDSFVISTTLPIFTGWSLNDKSPNYFIRENYGKLDFEYLCTDSKECSGITVKATIRDLNGDIQLKKIFKFDNESNENHIEAISRIPQMIVEKSAKQIFGRLCIIIVSIIWGIQIAIVFLYFILRIITSFTRLFSKKNSKAKSE
;
A
#
# COMPACT_ATOMS: atom_id res chain seq x y z
N MET A 1 -16.22 -45.83 -44.54
CA MET A 1 -15.80 -45.36 -43.20
C MET A 1 -14.35 -45.77 -43.03
N PRO A 2 -13.41 -44.88 -42.68
CA PRO A 2 -13.56 -43.86 -41.64
C PRO A 2 -13.32 -42.41 -42.11
N SER A 3 -13.90 -41.50 -41.34
CA SER A 3 -13.87 -40.04 -41.44
C SER A 3 -12.55 -39.46 -40.94
N ILE A 4 -11.87 -38.66 -41.78
CA ILE A 4 -10.77 -37.80 -41.36
C ILE A 4 -11.36 -36.41 -41.08
N PHE A 5 -11.48 -36.07 -39.80
CA PHE A 5 -11.85 -34.73 -39.35
C PHE A 5 -10.58 -33.85 -39.40
N TRP A 6 -10.57 -32.88 -40.31
CA TRP A 6 -9.56 -31.83 -40.32
C TRP A 6 -9.89 -30.78 -39.27
N ILE A 7 -9.18 -30.80 -38.14
CA ILE A 7 -9.19 -29.71 -37.17
C ILE A 7 -8.21 -28.65 -37.69
N TYR A 8 -8.73 -27.51 -38.14
CA TYR A 8 -7.92 -26.32 -38.38
C TYR A 8 -7.45 -25.78 -37.02
N LEU A 9 -6.20 -26.08 -36.66
CA LEU A 9 -5.51 -25.38 -35.58
C LEU A 9 -4.88 -24.13 -36.18
N THR A 10 -5.55 -22.99 -36.04
CA THR A 10 -4.97 -21.69 -36.38
C THR A 10 -3.92 -21.30 -35.32
N PHE A 11 -2.68 -21.74 -35.53
CA PHE A 11 -1.52 -21.17 -34.85
C PHE A 11 -1.34 -19.72 -35.30
N HIS A 12 -1.76 -18.77 -34.47
CA HIS A 12 -1.25 -17.41 -34.58
C HIS A 12 0.19 -17.43 -34.08
N LEU A 13 1.12 -17.38 -35.05
CA LEU A 13 2.54 -17.19 -34.81
C LEU A 13 2.75 -15.82 -34.14
N PHE A 14 2.86 -15.80 -32.82
CA PHE A 14 3.41 -14.65 -32.10
C PHE A 14 4.91 -14.64 -32.34
N ILE A 15 5.37 -13.81 -33.27
CA ILE A 15 6.78 -13.50 -33.44
C ILE A 15 7.20 -12.72 -32.19
N GLY A 16 7.99 -13.37 -31.34
CA GLY A 16 8.44 -12.86 -30.06
C GLY A 16 9.32 -11.61 -30.23
N VAL A 17 8.79 -10.49 -29.75
CA VAL A 17 9.59 -9.48 -29.07
C VAL A 17 9.46 -9.81 -27.58
N PHE A 18 10.59 -9.93 -26.89
CA PHE A 18 10.66 -10.12 -25.44
C PHE A 18 10.11 -8.87 -24.70
N ALA A 19 8.79 -8.68 -24.71
CA ALA A 19 8.13 -7.60 -24.00
C ALA A 19 7.34 -8.18 -22.81
N GLU A 20 7.81 -7.86 -21.61
CA GLU A 20 7.23 -8.17 -20.30
C GLU A 20 5.92 -7.40 -20.01
N ASP A 21 5.48 -6.60 -20.98
CA ASP A 21 4.39 -5.63 -20.90
C ASP A 21 3.22 -6.13 -21.75
N SER A 22 2.03 -6.27 -21.16
CA SER A 22 0.86 -6.64 -21.95
C SER A 22 0.24 -5.39 -22.57
N SER A 23 -0.05 -5.45 -23.87
CA SER A 23 -0.81 -4.43 -24.58
C SER A 23 -2.13 -5.03 -25.03
N SER A 24 -3.21 -4.31 -24.78
CA SER A 24 -4.56 -4.70 -25.19
C SER A 24 -5.18 -3.57 -26.02
N GLU A 25 -5.73 -3.92 -27.19
CA GLU A 25 -6.51 -2.97 -28.00
C GLU A 25 -7.87 -2.61 -27.37
N LYS A 26 -8.29 -3.34 -26.31
CA LYS A 26 -9.53 -3.04 -25.59
C LYS A 26 -9.35 -1.78 -24.73
N LEU A 27 -10.23 -0.79 -24.93
CA LEU A 27 -10.31 0.38 -24.06
C LEU A 27 -10.64 -0.03 -22.63
N LEU A 28 -9.93 0.56 -21.67
CA LEU A 28 -10.23 0.44 -20.25
C LEU A 28 -11.27 1.51 -19.88
N LYS A 29 -12.50 1.11 -19.55
CA LYS A 29 -13.58 2.05 -19.17
C LYS A 29 -13.71 2.16 -17.65
N SER A 30 -13.46 1.07 -16.94
CA SER A 30 -13.48 1.06 -15.49
C SER A 30 -12.48 0.07 -14.92
N LEU A 31 -11.84 0.45 -13.81
CA LEU A 31 -11.04 -0.48 -13.02
C LEU A 31 -11.44 -0.39 -11.54
N VAL A 32 -11.27 -1.50 -10.84
CA VAL A 32 -11.37 -1.60 -9.38
C VAL A 32 -9.99 -1.92 -8.82
N PHE A 33 -9.68 -1.39 -7.65
CA PHE A 33 -8.45 -1.72 -6.93
C PHE A 33 -8.74 -1.94 -5.46
N ILE A 34 -8.04 -2.90 -4.87
CA ILE A 34 -8.30 -3.40 -3.52
C ILE A 34 -7.00 -3.77 -2.81
N SER A 35 -7.00 -3.68 -1.49
CA SER A 35 -5.99 -4.28 -0.63
C SER A 35 -6.57 -4.67 0.73
N CYS A 36 -5.79 -5.42 1.48
CA CYS A 36 -6.10 -5.80 2.85
C CYS A 36 -7.35 -6.69 2.94
N VAL A 37 -7.28 -7.82 2.22
CA VAL A 37 -8.29 -8.89 2.18
C VAL A 37 -7.84 -10.09 3.01
N ASP A 38 -8.58 -10.37 4.07
CA ASP A 38 -8.50 -11.58 4.87
C ASP A 38 -9.72 -12.45 4.60
N GLY A 39 -9.55 -13.42 3.70
CA GLY A 39 -10.59 -14.41 3.39
C GLY A 39 -10.94 -15.32 4.57
N GLN A 40 -10.20 -15.27 5.67
CA GLN A 40 -10.39 -16.04 6.89
C GLN A 40 -10.79 -15.18 8.10
N LYS A 41 -11.12 -13.88 7.91
CA LYS A 41 -11.51 -12.98 9.00
C LYS A 41 -12.68 -13.57 9.78
N GLN A 42 -12.58 -13.55 11.10
CA GLN A 42 -13.65 -13.96 12.02
C GLN A 42 -14.19 -12.76 12.80
N ASP A 43 -15.49 -12.76 13.06
CA ASP A 43 -16.13 -11.80 13.96
C ASP A 43 -15.78 -12.09 15.44
N LYS A 44 -16.27 -11.25 16.36
CA LYS A 44 -16.03 -11.40 17.81
C LYS A 44 -16.63 -12.70 18.39
N SER A 45 -17.54 -13.34 17.67
CA SER A 45 -18.18 -14.60 18.04
C SER A 45 -17.47 -15.81 17.42
N GLY A 46 -16.41 -15.59 16.63
CA GLY A 46 -15.63 -16.64 15.95
C GLY A 46 -16.21 -17.11 14.62
N ASN A 47 -17.25 -16.45 14.09
CA ASN A 47 -17.83 -16.81 12.79
C ASN A 47 -17.06 -16.13 11.66
N TYR A 48 -16.89 -16.81 10.53
CA TYR A 48 -16.29 -16.19 9.34
C TYR A 48 -17.14 -15.03 8.83
N VAL A 49 -16.47 -13.91 8.57
CA VAL A 49 -17.10 -12.72 7.99
C VAL A 49 -17.47 -13.00 6.54
N SER A 50 -18.69 -12.59 6.16
CA SER A 50 -19.17 -12.76 4.79
C SER A 50 -18.28 -12.01 3.79
N GLN A 51 -17.99 -12.67 2.66
CA GLN A 51 -17.28 -12.05 1.52
C GLN A 51 -18.23 -11.62 0.40
N GLU A 52 -19.49 -11.32 0.71
CA GLU A 52 -20.46 -10.88 -0.30
C GLU A 52 -20.12 -9.54 -0.95
N TYR A 53 -19.17 -8.79 -0.41
CA TYR A 53 -18.62 -7.58 -1.03
C TYR A 53 -18.10 -7.80 -2.45
N TRP A 54 -17.72 -9.02 -2.83
CA TRP A 54 -17.39 -9.38 -4.21
C TRP A 54 -18.58 -9.18 -5.16
N LYS A 55 -19.82 -9.33 -4.69
CA LYS A 55 -21.03 -9.05 -5.49
C LYS A 55 -21.16 -7.57 -5.79
N ALA A 56 -20.82 -6.69 -4.85
CA ALA A 56 -20.83 -5.24 -5.07
C ALA A 56 -19.83 -4.88 -6.18
N ILE A 57 -18.60 -5.40 -6.11
CA ILE A 57 -17.58 -5.23 -7.16
C ILE A 57 -18.08 -5.81 -8.52
N GLN A 58 -18.69 -6.99 -8.52
CA GLN A 58 -19.22 -7.59 -9.75
C GLN A 58 -20.34 -6.73 -10.36
N SER A 59 -21.18 -6.11 -9.54
CA SER A 59 -22.27 -5.23 -9.99
C SER A 59 -21.76 -3.97 -10.71
N ASP A 60 -20.55 -3.52 -10.35
CA ASP A 60 -19.86 -2.40 -10.99
C ASP A 60 -19.35 -2.71 -12.40
N LYS A 61 -19.33 -3.99 -12.80
CA LYS A 61 -18.86 -4.50 -14.10
C LYS A 61 -17.48 -3.93 -14.51
N PRO A 62 -16.45 -4.07 -13.67
CA PRO A 62 -15.12 -3.56 -13.99
C PRO A 62 -14.50 -4.27 -15.19
N ASP A 63 -13.74 -3.54 -16.00
CA ASP A 63 -12.90 -4.15 -17.04
C ASP A 63 -11.63 -4.78 -16.45
N ALA A 64 -11.14 -4.25 -15.34
CA ALA A 64 -9.95 -4.72 -14.64
C ALA A 64 -10.09 -4.64 -13.12
N LEU A 65 -9.45 -5.57 -12.41
CA LEU A 65 -9.22 -5.54 -10.98
C LEU A 65 -7.72 -5.58 -10.70
N PHE A 66 -7.23 -4.68 -9.86
CA PHE A 66 -5.85 -4.68 -9.42
C PHE A 66 -5.73 -4.90 -7.91
N TRP A 67 -4.88 -5.84 -7.51
CA TRP A 67 -4.46 -6.01 -6.12
C TRP A 67 -3.37 -5.01 -5.78
N MET A 68 -3.57 -4.17 -4.76
CA MET A 68 -2.55 -3.26 -4.22
C MET A 68 -1.74 -3.91 -3.09
N GLY A 69 -1.84 -5.23 -2.93
CA GLY A 69 -1.21 -6.00 -1.87
C GLY A 69 -2.13 -6.32 -0.70
N ASP A 70 -1.58 -7.02 0.29
CA ASP A 70 -2.31 -7.73 1.34
C ASP A 70 -3.53 -8.49 0.81
N SER A 71 -3.30 -9.35 -0.18
CA SER A 71 -4.35 -10.21 -0.73
C SER A 71 -4.69 -11.39 0.19
N VAL A 72 -3.92 -11.53 1.28
CA VAL A 72 -4.05 -12.56 2.31
C VAL A 72 -3.51 -12.05 3.64
N TYR A 73 -4.11 -12.48 4.75
CA TYR A 73 -3.52 -12.36 6.10
C TYR A 73 -3.23 -13.73 6.69
N THR A 74 -2.06 -13.88 7.31
CA THR A 74 -1.68 -15.15 7.92
C THR A 74 -0.96 -14.97 9.24
N LYS A 75 -1.27 -15.84 10.21
CA LYS A 75 -0.74 -15.76 11.58
C LYS A 75 0.65 -16.38 11.76
N CYS A 76 1.05 -17.30 10.89
CA CYS A 76 2.27 -18.09 11.08
C CYS A 76 3.48 -17.57 10.29
N GLY A 77 3.28 -16.57 9.41
CA GLY A 77 4.36 -15.89 8.71
C GLY A 77 5.28 -16.80 7.90
N SER A 78 4.73 -17.81 7.22
CA SER A 78 5.49 -18.73 6.37
C SER A 78 4.81 -18.92 5.01
N PRO A 79 5.56 -19.33 3.96
CA PRO A 79 4.99 -19.57 2.64
C PRO A 79 3.83 -20.57 2.65
N VAL A 80 3.86 -21.56 3.54
CA VAL A 80 2.77 -22.53 3.68
C VAL A 80 1.47 -21.86 4.11
N CYS A 81 1.54 -20.90 5.04
CA CYS A 81 0.37 -20.16 5.48
C CYS A 81 -0.13 -19.19 4.42
N VAL A 82 0.79 -18.50 3.71
CA VAL A 82 0.46 -17.61 2.58
C VAL A 82 -0.27 -18.41 1.50
N SER A 83 0.28 -19.56 1.10
CA SER A 83 -0.33 -20.48 0.14
C SER A 83 -1.74 -20.91 0.56
N LYS A 84 -1.92 -21.28 1.83
CA LYS A 84 -3.25 -21.65 2.35
C LYS A 84 -4.25 -20.50 2.24
N GLY A 85 -3.85 -19.28 2.59
CA GLY A 85 -4.76 -18.14 2.51
C GLY A 85 -5.10 -17.75 1.08
N TYR A 86 -4.16 -17.85 0.13
CA TYR A 86 -4.48 -17.75 -1.30
C TYR A 86 -5.46 -18.82 -1.75
N LEU A 87 -5.29 -20.07 -1.33
CA LEU A 87 -6.25 -21.12 -1.64
C LEU A 87 -7.65 -20.83 -1.10
N VAL A 88 -7.77 -20.24 0.10
CA VAL A 88 -9.06 -19.81 0.65
C VAL A 88 -9.68 -18.73 -0.24
N GLN A 89 -8.90 -17.72 -0.62
CA GLN A 89 -9.36 -16.63 -1.47
C GLN A 89 -9.76 -17.10 -2.87
N SER A 90 -8.92 -17.90 -3.53
CA SER A 90 -9.18 -18.46 -4.86
C SER A 90 -10.35 -19.45 -4.88
N ASN A 91 -10.66 -20.10 -3.76
CA ASN A 91 -11.82 -20.99 -3.64
C ASN A 91 -13.12 -20.27 -3.25
N ASN A 92 -13.08 -18.99 -2.90
CA ASN A 92 -14.27 -18.21 -2.59
C ASN A 92 -15.20 -18.16 -3.81
N SER A 93 -16.46 -18.57 -3.64
CA SER A 93 -17.42 -18.66 -4.76
C SER A 93 -17.70 -17.30 -5.41
N PHE A 94 -17.84 -16.24 -4.62
CA PHE A 94 -18.13 -14.90 -5.14
C PHE A 94 -16.93 -14.32 -5.91
N TYR A 95 -15.71 -14.53 -5.42
CA TYR A 95 -14.50 -14.14 -6.14
C TYR A 95 -14.37 -14.91 -7.46
N ARG A 96 -14.60 -16.23 -7.45
CA ARG A 96 -14.61 -17.03 -8.68
C ARG A 96 -15.67 -16.59 -9.68
N ASP A 97 -16.85 -16.20 -9.21
CA ASP A 97 -17.92 -15.69 -10.07
C ASP A 97 -17.55 -14.34 -10.69
N LEU A 98 -16.84 -13.47 -9.96
CA LEU A 98 -16.22 -12.28 -10.53
C LEU A 98 -15.22 -12.64 -11.63
N LEU A 99 -14.28 -13.55 -11.38
CA LEU A 99 -13.28 -13.97 -12.37
C LEU A 99 -13.90 -14.53 -13.67
N LYS A 100 -15.03 -15.25 -13.58
CA LYS A 100 -15.76 -15.77 -14.75
C LYS A 100 -16.30 -14.69 -15.69
N THR A 101 -16.36 -13.42 -15.25
CA THR A 101 -16.76 -12.30 -16.13
C THR A 101 -15.72 -11.99 -17.21
N GLY A 102 -14.49 -12.49 -17.07
CA GLY A 102 -13.40 -12.21 -17.99
C GLY A 102 -12.74 -10.84 -17.79
N LEU A 103 -12.92 -10.22 -16.62
CA LEU A 103 -12.16 -9.03 -16.25
C LEU A 103 -10.65 -9.34 -16.21
N PHE A 104 -9.84 -8.33 -16.53
CA PHE A 104 -8.40 -8.43 -16.36
C PHE A 104 -8.04 -8.40 -14.87
N VAL A 105 -7.12 -9.26 -14.42
CA VAL A 105 -6.65 -9.28 -13.03
C VAL A 105 -5.13 -9.30 -13.01
N ASP A 106 -4.53 -8.38 -12.27
CA ASP A 106 -3.10 -8.37 -11.93
C ASP A 106 -2.93 -7.58 -10.61
N GLY A 107 -1.70 -7.29 -10.22
CA GLY A 107 -1.44 -6.49 -9.03
C GLY A 107 -0.03 -6.68 -8.50
N THR A 108 0.18 -6.14 -7.31
CA THR A 108 1.38 -6.36 -6.51
C THR A 108 0.99 -7.00 -5.18
N TRP A 109 2.00 -7.53 -4.50
CA TRP A 109 1.88 -8.04 -3.14
C TRP A 109 2.15 -6.94 -2.10
N ASP A 110 1.85 -7.23 -0.84
CA ASP A 110 2.42 -6.47 0.29
C ASP A 110 2.96 -7.37 1.41
N ASP A 111 3.20 -6.86 2.61
CA ASP A 111 3.98 -7.57 3.61
C ASP A 111 3.31 -8.87 4.13
N HIS A 112 1.97 -8.92 4.17
CA HIS A 112 1.26 -10.15 4.54
C HIS A 112 1.23 -11.21 3.43
N ASP A 113 1.24 -10.80 2.16
CA ASP A 113 1.49 -11.67 1.01
C ASP A 113 2.95 -12.17 0.99
N TYR A 114 3.86 -11.29 1.39
CA TYR A 114 5.29 -11.56 1.51
C TYR A 114 5.61 -12.49 2.68
N GLY A 115 4.68 -12.60 3.64
CA GLY A 115 4.67 -13.51 4.77
C GLY A 115 5.30 -12.96 6.04
N VAL A 116 5.72 -11.70 6.04
CA VAL A 116 6.41 -11.05 7.17
C VAL A 116 6.03 -9.59 7.18
N ASN A 117 5.42 -9.13 8.28
CA ASN A 117 5.07 -7.73 8.47
C ASN A 117 6.31 -6.84 8.33
N ASP A 118 6.18 -5.71 7.62
CA ASP A 118 7.28 -4.80 7.31
C ASP A 118 8.47 -5.49 6.61
N GLY A 119 8.26 -6.64 5.97
CA GLY A 119 9.30 -7.48 5.37
C GLY A 119 9.89 -6.89 4.09
N GLY A 120 11.20 -7.05 3.89
CA GLY A 120 11.93 -6.53 2.72
C GLY A 120 12.88 -7.58 2.13
N LYS A 121 13.99 -7.12 1.52
CA LYS A 121 14.91 -8.01 0.80
C LYS A 121 15.58 -9.11 1.64
N TYR A 122 15.53 -9.02 2.97
CA TYR A 122 16.14 -9.99 3.88
C TYR A 122 15.21 -11.12 4.34
N VAL A 123 13.94 -11.12 3.91
CA VAL A 123 13.03 -12.25 4.18
C VAL A 123 13.53 -13.49 3.44
N ALA A 124 13.74 -14.57 4.19
CA ALA A 124 14.42 -15.78 3.69
C ALA A 124 13.70 -16.46 2.53
N PHE A 125 12.37 -16.44 2.53
CA PHE A 125 11.51 -17.19 1.60
C PHE A 125 10.80 -16.31 0.56
N LYS A 126 11.36 -15.13 0.27
CA LYS A 126 10.75 -14.17 -0.66
C LYS A 126 10.60 -14.70 -2.09
N ASP A 127 11.50 -15.59 -2.52
CA ASP A 127 11.44 -16.22 -3.84
C ASP A 127 10.26 -17.19 -3.93
N GLU A 128 10.01 -17.97 -2.89
CA GLU A 128 8.86 -18.86 -2.78
C GLU A 128 7.56 -18.07 -2.68
N SER A 129 7.50 -17.03 -1.84
CA SER A 129 6.36 -16.12 -1.79
C SER A 129 6.05 -15.53 -3.15
N GLN A 130 7.07 -15.22 -3.97
CA GLN A 130 6.88 -14.63 -5.30
C GLN A 130 6.09 -15.59 -6.19
N GLN A 131 6.50 -16.86 -6.19
CA GLN A 131 5.82 -17.87 -7.00
C GLN A 131 4.38 -18.11 -6.52
N LEU A 132 4.15 -18.07 -5.20
CA LEU A 132 2.80 -18.20 -4.63
C LEU A 132 1.88 -17.05 -5.05
N PHE A 133 2.36 -15.80 -5.00
CA PHE A 133 1.59 -14.65 -5.45
C PHE A 133 1.30 -14.73 -6.97
N LEU A 134 2.30 -15.07 -7.78
CA LEU A 134 2.12 -15.20 -9.24
C LEU A 134 1.18 -16.36 -9.60
N ASP A 135 1.14 -17.43 -8.80
CA ASP A 135 0.16 -18.51 -8.94
C ASP A 135 -1.25 -18.05 -8.53
N PHE A 136 -1.38 -17.27 -7.46
CA PHE A 136 -2.66 -16.72 -7.00
C PHE A 136 -3.34 -15.85 -8.06
N ILE A 137 -2.59 -14.93 -8.69
CA ILE A 137 -3.12 -14.11 -9.80
C ILE A 137 -3.20 -14.88 -11.13
N SER A 138 -2.99 -16.20 -11.11
CA SER A 138 -3.11 -17.09 -12.28
C SER A 138 -2.17 -16.74 -13.44
N LEU A 139 -0.98 -16.25 -13.15
CA LEU A 139 -0.01 -15.87 -14.18
C LEU A 139 0.52 -17.13 -14.92
N PRO A 140 0.69 -17.10 -16.26
CA PRO A 140 1.23 -18.24 -17.01
C PRO A 140 2.60 -18.72 -16.51
N LYS A 141 2.86 -20.02 -16.60
CA LYS A 141 4.09 -20.65 -16.10
C LYS A 141 5.34 -20.27 -16.91
N ASP A 142 5.17 -19.83 -18.15
CA ASP A 142 6.21 -19.33 -19.05
C ASP A 142 6.40 -17.81 -18.98
N SER A 143 5.66 -17.11 -18.11
CA SER A 143 5.80 -15.66 -17.95
C SER A 143 7.22 -15.30 -17.47
N PRO A 144 7.89 -14.30 -18.10
CA PRO A 144 9.20 -13.83 -17.67
C PRO A 144 9.23 -13.34 -16.21
N ARG A 145 8.09 -12.86 -15.68
CA ARG A 145 7.90 -12.47 -14.26
C ARG A 145 8.30 -13.56 -13.27
N ARG A 146 8.21 -14.83 -13.67
CA ARG A 146 8.59 -15.96 -12.80
C ARG A 146 10.09 -16.14 -12.65
N ASN A 147 10.88 -15.59 -13.58
CA ASN A 147 12.33 -15.72 -13.62
C ASN A 147 13.07 -14.45 -13.18
N ARG A 148 12.40 -13.30 -13.12
CA ARG A 148 12.95 -12.05 -12.56
C ARG A 148 12.73 -11.93 -11.06
N LYS A 149 13.41 -10.96 -10.47
CA LYS A 149 13.41 -10.69 -9.03
C LYS A 149 12.40 -9.59 -8.71
N GLY A 150 11.26 -9.98 -8.13
CA GLY A 150 10.11 -9.12 -7.83
C GLY A 150 8.92 -9.35 -8.76
N VAL A 151 7.74 -8.89 -8.34
CA VAL A 151 6.45 -9.12 -9.01
C VAL A 151 5.99 -7.97 -9.92
N TYR A 152 6.79 -6.90 -10.07
CA TYR A 152 6.41 -5.73 -10.87
C TYR A 152 6.04 -6.05 -12.32
N SER A 153 5.22 -5.21 -12.93
CA SER A 153 4.72 -5.36 -14.31
C SER A 153 4.16 -4.05 -14.86
N SER A 154 3.91 -3.98 -16.17
CA SER A 154 3.11 -2.91 -16.75
C SER A 154 2.11 -3.45 -17.78
N HIS A 155 1.03 -2.70 -17.96
CA HIS A 155 -0.07 -3.04 -18.86
C HIS A 155 -0.56 -1.77 -19.56
N THR A 156 -0.72 -1.85 -20.87
CA THR A 156 -1.28 -0.75 -21.68
C THR A 156 -2.61 -1.17 -22.27
N PHE A 157 -3.64 -0.36 -22.05
CA PHE A 157 -5.00 -0.61 -22.52
C PHE A 157 -5.42 0.44 -23.54
N GLY A 158 -6.07 0.01 -24.60
CA GLY A 158 -6.59 0.83 -25.68
C GLY A 158 -5.67 0.92 -26.90
N PRO A 159 -6.24 1.26 -28.07
CA PRO A 159 -5.48 1.49 -29.29
C PRO A 159 -4.61 2.77 -29.17
N PRO A 160 -3.59 2.93 -30.02
CA PRO A 160 -2.80 4.16 -30.10
C PRO A 160 -3.68 5.42 -30.15
N GLY A 161 -3.32 6.44 -29.36
CA GLY A 161 -4.10 7.68 -29.21
C GLY A 161 -5.22 7.61 -28.17
N LYS A 162 -5.49 6.43 -27.58
CA LYS A 162 -6.49 6.22 -26.51
C LYS A 162 -5.95 5.35 -25.37
N GLN A 163 -4.64 5.37 -25.17
CA GLN A 163 -3.97 4.45 -24.25
C GLN A 163 -4.06 4.91 -22.80
N ILE A 164 -4.28 3.96 -21.89
CA ILE A 164 -4.01 4.10 -20.45
C ILE A 164 -2.91 3.09 -20.11
N LYS A 165 -1.85 3.56 -19.46
CA LYS A 165 -0.76 2.71 -19.00
C LYS A 165 -0.83 2.52 -17.49
N VAL A 166 -0.85 1.28 -17.04
CA VAL A 166 -0.79 0.89 -15.64
C VAL A 166 0.60 0.32 -15.36
N ILE A 167 1.31 0.87 -14.40
CA ILE A 167 2.67 0.50 -13.99
C ILE A 167 2.59 0.02 -12.55
N ILE A 168 2.94 -1.23 -12.30
CA ILE A 168 2.81 -1.89 -11.00
C ILE A 168 4.19 -2.05 -10.39
N LEU A 169 4.43 -1.39 -9.25
CA LEU A 169 5.69 -1.50 -8.51
C LEU A 169 5.66 -2.67 -7.53
N ASP A 170 6.85 -3.21 -7.26
CA ASP A 170 7.10 -4.12 -6.14
C ASP A 170 7.99 -3.39 -5.13
N THR A 171 7.43 -3.08 -3.96
CA THR A 171 8.03 -2.34 -2.86
C THR A 171 8.53 -3.25 -1.73
N ARG A 172 8.63 -4.57 -1.97
CA ARG A 172 9.03 -5.57 -0.96
C ARG A 172 10.31 -6.28 -1.35
N TYR A 173 10.39 -6.83 -2.57
CA TYR A 173 11.45 -7.77 -2.96
C TYR A 173 12.88 -7.24 -2.75
N HIS A 174 13.10 -5.98 -3.15
CA HIS A 174 14.39 -5.30 -3.10
C HIS A 174 14.50 -4.27 -1.99
N ARG A 175 13.41 -4.02 -1.24
CA ARG A 175 13.35 -2.95 -0.25
C ARG A 175 14.32 -3.22 0.89
N ASP A 176 15.12 -2.21 1.21
CA ASP A 176 15.98 -2.19 2.38
C ASP A 176 15.16 -2.20 3.68
N ASN A 177 15.81 -2.50 4.80
CA ASN A 177 15.14 -2.33 6.08
C ASN A 177 14.84 -0.85 6.33
N TYR A 178 13.97 -0.58 7.30
CA TYR A 178 13.84 0.77 7.83
C TYR A 178 15.10 1.23 8.56
N TYR A 179 15.31 2.54 8.57
CA TYR A 179 16.41 3.20 9.28
C TYR A 179 16.61 2.69 10.72
N LEU A 180 15.53 2.49 11.48
CA LEU A 180 15.61 2.08 12.89
C LEU A 180 16.17 0.66 13.05
N HIS A 181 15.79 -0.25 12.15
CA HIS A 181 16.34 -1.60 12.12
C HIS A 181 17.79 -1.59 11.63
N GLU A 182 18.06 -0.88 10.53
CA GLU A 182 19.39 -0.82 9.92
C GLU A 182 20.43 -0.22 10.87
N ARG A 183 20.07 0.85 11.60
CA ARG A 183 21.01 1.57 12.47
C ARG A 183 21.13 0.98 13.87
N TYR A 184 20.04 0.44 14.43
CA TYR A 184 19.98 0.06 15.85
C TYR A 184 19.60 -1.40 16.09
N GLY A 185 19.41 -2.20 15.02
CA GLY A 185 18.95 -3.59 15.14
C GLY A 185 17.54 -3.69 15.74
N ILE A 186 16.79 -2.59 15.80
CA ILE A 186 15.42 -2.59 16.30
C ILE A 186 14.52 -3.07 15.17
N SER A 187 14.31 -4.38 15.10
CA SER A 187 13.37 -5.00 14.19
C SER A 187 11.97 -4.47 14.49
N SER A 188 11.11 -4.38 13.47
CA SER A 188 9.69 -4.18 13.71
C SER A 188 9.24 -5.24 14.72
N PHE A 189 8.66 -4.83 15.84
CA PHE A 189 8.07 -5.78 16.81
C PHE A 189 6.80 -6.44 16.25
N ALA A 190 6.49 -6.20 14.97
CA ALA A 190 5.33 -6.75 14.27
C ALA A 190 5.34 -8.28 14.11
N TYR A 191 6.45 -8.98 14.39
CA TYR A 191 6.45 -10.44 14.53
C TYR A 191 5.70 -10.93 15.79
N LEU A 192 5.54 -10.04 16.77
CA LEU A 192 4.75 -10.29 17.96
C LEU A 192 3.39 -9.66 17.70
N ASP A 193 2.41 -10.44 17.24
CA ASP A 193 1.04 -9.96 16.97
C ASP A 193 0.31 -9.69 18.30
N THR A 194 0.66 -8.59 18.95
CA THR A 194 0.03 -8.12 20.18
C THR A 194 -0.37 -6.65 20.03
N PRO A 195 -1.46 -6.18 20.66
CA PRO A 195 -1.84 -4.77 20.59
C PRO A 195 -0.76 -3.80 21.12
N PHE A 196 0.11 -4.25 22.03
CA PHE A 196 1.17 -3.39 22.60
C PHE A 196 2.33 -3.15 21.63
N THR A 197 2.65 -4.12 20.78
CA THR A 197 3.81 -4.06 19.88
C THR A 197 3.53 -3.19 18.66
N SER A 198 2.30 -3.19 18.13
CA SER A 198 1.89 -2.26 17.09
C SER A 198 1.90 -0.81 17.58
N ILE A 199 1.40 -0.55 18.81
CA ILE A 199 1.47 0.77 19.45
C ILE A 199 2.92 1.20 19.63
N PHE A 200 3.79 0.29 20.09
CA PHE A 200 5.20 0.60 20.28
C PHE A 200 5.90 0.92 18.96
N ALA A 201 5.66 0.13 17.90
CA ALA A 201 6.20 0.38 16.56
C ALA A 201 5.70 1.71 15.99
N ALA A 202 4.40 1.99 16.07
CA ALA A 202 3.78 3.26 15.70
C ALA A 202 4.42 4.44 16.45
N SER A 203 4.56 4.31 17.77
CA SER A 203 5.19 5.33 18.61
C SER A 203 6.64 5.56 18.21
N LEU A 204 7.40 4.49 17.96
CA LEU A 204 8.80 4.58 17.59
C LEU A 204 8.97 5.30 16.24
N ARG A 205 8.15 4.99 15.23
CA ARG A 205 8.16 5.71 13.95
C ARG A 205 7.75 7.17 14.11
N PHE A 206 6.69 7.44 14.88
CA PHE A 206 6.23 8.79 15.17
C PHE A 206 7.32 9.65 15.82
N PHE A 207 7.95 9.16 16.89
CA PHE A 207 9.06 9.87 17.53
C PHE A 207 10.25 9.98 16.59
N ALA A 208 10.63 8.91 15.88
CA ALA A 208 11.73 8.97 14.91
C ALA A 208 11.55 10.12 13.91
N SER A 209 10.35 10.28 13.37
CA SER A 209 9.98 11.39 12.49
C SER A 209 10.03 12.76 13.18
N ILE A 210 9.50 12.88 14.41
CA ILE A 210 9.58 14.12 15.20
C ILE A 210 11.03 14.55 15.45
N PHE A 211 11.92 13.61 15.74
CA PHE A 211 13.33 13.89 16.01
C PHE A 211 14.19 14.00 14.74
N GLY A 212 13.59 13.85 13.56
CA GLY A 212 14.28 13.87 12.28
C GLY A 212 15.22 12.69 12.04
N TYR A 213 15.06 11.60 12.79
CA TYR A 213 15.76 10.37 12.54
C TYR A 213 15.29 9.74 11.24
N GLY A 214 16.23 9.37 10.37
CA GLY A 214 15.94 8.76 9.07
C GLY A 214 15.68 9.74 7.92
N HIS A 215 15.68 11.06 8.13
CA HIS A 215 15.47 12.03 7.04
C HIS A 215 16.53 12.00 5.93
N SER A 216 17.76 11.58 6.28
CA SER A 216 18.86 11.37 5.34
C SER A 216 19.06 9.91 4.96
N TYR A 217 18.12 9.03 5.33
CA TYR A 217 18.24 7.59 5.11
C TYR A 217 18.32 7.27 3.62
N GLN A 218 19.30 6.45 3.26
CA GLN A 218 19.65 6.10 1.88
C GLN A 218 19.06 4.75 1.43
N GLY A 219 18.21 4.14 2.26
CA GLY A 219 17.59 2.86 1.91
C GLY A 219 16.80 2.95 0.61
N ASP A 220 16.92 1.91 -0.21
CA ASP A 220 16.23 1.76 -1.48
C ASP A 220 14.93 0.95 -1.32
N MET A 221 13.95 1.20 -2.19
CA MET A 221 12.70 0.43 -2.22
C MET A 221 12.63 -0.54 -3.39
N LEU A 222 13.21 -0.19 -4.55
CA LEU A 222 12.91 -0.85 -5.81
C LEU A 222 14.06 -1.74 -6.32
N GLY A 223 15.30 -1.45 -5.94
CA GLY A 223 16.46 -2.12 -6.51
C GLY A 223 16.78 -1.63 -7.92
N LYS A 224 18.04 -1.80 -8.34
CA LYS A 224 18.55 -1.23 -9.60
C LYS A 224 17.75 -1.67 -10.83
N GLU A 225 17.42 -2.96 -10.93
CA GLU A 225 16.74 -3.52 -12.10
C GLU A 225 15.34 -2.92 -12.30
N GLN A 226 14.56 -2.82 -11.23
CA GLN A 226 13.23 -2.23 -11.29
C GLN A 226 13.28 -0.71 -11.50
N TRP A 227 14.29 -0.01 -10.95
CA TRP A 227 14.49 1.41 -11.26
C TRP A 227 14.76 1.66 -12.74
N ASP A 228 15.66 0.87 -13.34
CA ASP A 228 16.00 0.98 -14.76
C ASP A 228 14.79 0.62 -15.64
N TRP A 229 13.98 -0.36 -15.22
CA TRP A 229 12.71 -0.71 -15.86
C TRP A 229 11.70 0.44 -15.76
N LEU A 230 11.45 0.98 -14.57
CA LEU A 230 10.49 2.07 -14.34
C LEU A 230 10.83 3.30 -15.17
N GLU A 231 12.12 3.64 -15.28
CA GLU A 231 12.57 4.74 -16.13
C GLU A 231 12.21 4.52 -17.60
N LYS A 232 12.40 3.31 -18.14
CA LYS A 232 12.00 2.97 -19.51
C LYS A 232 10.48 3.06 -19.68
N GLU A 233 9.72 2.54 -18.71
CA GLU A 233 8.27 2.52 -18.76
C GLU A 233 7.66 3.92 -18.84
N LEU A 234 8.21 4.86 -18.05
CA LEU A 234 7.78 6.25 -18.04
C LEU A 234 8.29 7.03 -19.25
N SER A 235 9.54 6.81 -19.66
CA SER A 235 10.14 7.55 -20.79
C SER A 235 9.50 7.22 -22.13
N ASN A 236 9.01 5.99 -22.30
CA ASN A 236 8.48 5.49 -23.57
C ASN A 236 6.94 5.56 -23.67
N SER A 237 6.27 6.04 -22.61
CA SER A 237 4.80 6.03 -22.58
C SER A 237 4.19 7.11 -23.48
N LYS A 238 3.25 6.68 -24.33
CA LYS A 238 2.40 7.56 -25.16
C LYS A 238 0.95 7.61 -24.65
N ALA A 239 0.70 7.03 -23.48
CA ALA A 239 -0.63 6.96 -22.90
C ALA A 239 -1.17 8.35 -22.52
N LEU A 240 -2.49 8.50 -22.56
CA LEU A 240 -3.20 9.69 -22.07
C LEU A 240 -3.10 9.81 -20.55
N ALA A 241 -3.05 8.67 -19.86
CA ALA A 241 -2.85 8.58 -18.42
C ALA A 241 -1.85 7.47 -18.08
N ASN A 242 -1.03 7.73 -17.07
CA ASN A 242 -0.08 6.79 -16.49
C ASN A 242 -0.45 6.56 -15.02
N ILE A 243 -0.83 5.35 -14.67
CA ILE A 243 -1.25 4.97 -13.32
C ILE A 243 -0.09 4.21 -12.69
N ILE A 244 0.49 4.73 -11.60
CA ILE A 244 1.51 3.98 -10.84
C ILE A 244 0.83 3.35 -9.62
N ILE A 245 0.87 2.02 -9.55
CA ILE A 245 0.44 1.25 -8.39
C ILE A 245 1.65 1.01 -7.48
N SER A 246 1.50 1.35 -6.21
CA SER A 246 2.45 1.06 -5.13
C SER A 246 1.70 0.41 -3.98
N SER A 247 2.21 -0.66 -3.38
CA SER A 247 1.46 -1.30 -2.29
C SER A 247 1.29 -0.40 -1.07
N VAL A 248 2.30 0.44 -0.80
CA VAL A 248 2.32 1.41 0.30
C VAL A 248 2.20 2.84 -0.22
N GLN A 249 1.73 3.77 0.63
CA GLN A 249 1.47 5.15 0.19
C GLN A 249 2.74 5.91 -0.25
N VAL A 250 2.64 6.66 -1.36
CA VAL A 250 3.77 7.41 -1.98
C VAL A 250 3.87 8.84 -1.45
N THR A 251 2.73 9.51 -1.30
CA THR A 251 2.61 10.93 -0.98
C THR A 251 2.44 11.19 0.51
N THR A 252 2.18 10.14 1.30
CA THR A 252 1.89 10.27 2.72
C THR A 252 2.99 10.99 3.50
N GLN A 253 2.55 11.79 4.47
CA GLN A 253 3.38 12.39 5.50
C GLN A 253 3.11 11.78 6.87
N TYR A 254 2.21 10.80 6.94
CA TYR A 254 1.80 10.20 8.19
C TYR A 254 2.88 9.23 8.67
N PRO A 255 3.57 9.52 9.79
CA PRO A 255 4.77 8.78 10.17
C PRO A 255 4.47 7.47 10.91
N ILE A 256 3.20 7.11 11.10
CA ILE A 256 2.80 5.99 11.97
C ILE A 256 2.70 4.67 11.20
N VAL A 257 2.27 4.73 9.94
CA VAL A 257 2.09 3.58 9.03
C VAL A 257 3.22 3.51 8.01
N GLU A 258 3.40 2.38 7.35
CA GLU A 258 4.40 2.27 6.31
C GLU A 258 4.12 3.21 5.12
N GLY A 259 5.18 3.64 4.44
CA GLY A 259 5.07 4.40 3.21
C GLY A 259 6.43 4.84 2.71
N TRP A 260 6.44 5.34 1.48
CA TRP A 260 7.63 5.91 0.82
C TRP A 260 8.25 7.05 1.63
N GLY A 261 7.47 7.69 2.51
CA GLY A 261 7.96 8.67 3.46
C GLY A 261 9.19 8.19 4.24
N HIS A 262 9.21 6.91 4.64
CA HIS A 262 10.28 6.29 5.43
C HIS A 262 11.58 6.03 4.66
N PHE A 263 11.56 6.17 3.33
CA PHE A 263 12.69 6.00 2.43
C PHE A 263 12.90 7.30 1.64
N PRO A 264 13.28 8.40 2.30
CA PRO A 264 13.24 9.74 1.71
C PRO A 264 14.09 9.86 0.43
N LYS A 265 15.21 9.15 0.34
CA LYS A 265 16.08 9.16 -0.85
C LYS A 265 15.51 8.35 -2.01
N SER A 266 14.90 7.20 -1.72
CA SER A 266 14.13 6.43 -2.72
C SER A 266 12.94 7.24 -3.26
N ARG A 267 12.20 7.91 -2.37
CA ARG A 267 11.09 8.81 -2.73
C ARG A 267 11.56 10.02 -3.56
N GLU A 268 12.66 10.65 -3.17
CA GLU A 268 13.30 11.72 -3.93
C GLU A 268 13.73 11.27 -5.33
N ARG A 269 14.24 10.03 -5.46
CA ARG A 269 14.58 9.41 -6.74
C ARG A 269 13.34 9.20 -7.61
N LEU A 270 12.24 8.68 -7.05
CA LEU A 270 10.96 8.53 -7.77
C LEU A 270 10.47 9.88 -8.32
N PHE A 271 10.45 10.90 -7.47
CA PHE A 271 10.02 12.24 -7.84
C PHE A 271 10.96 12.89 -8.86
N SER A 272 12.28 12.68 -8.74
CA SER A 272 13.24 13.14 -9.74
C SER A 272 13.03 12.44 -11.09
N LEU A 273 12.72 11.15 -11.09
CA LEU A 273 12.41 10.41 -12.30
C LEU A 273 11.14 10.94 -12.98
N ILE A 274 10.08 11.18 -12.21
CA ILE A 274 8.83 11.77 -12.74
C ILE A 274 9.06 13.17 -13.33
N LYS A 275 9.86 14.00 -12.65
CA LYS A 275 10.24 15.33 -13.19
C LYS A 275 11.06 15.23 -14.48
N LYS A 276 11.90 14.20 -14.59
CA LYS A 276 12.73 13.93 -15.78
C LYS A 276 11.88 13.45 -16.96
N THR A 277 10.97 12.49 -16.73
CA THR A 277 10.21 11.83 -17.80
C THR A 277 8.90 12.53 -18.15
N LYS A 278 8.34 13.33 -17.23
CA LYS A 278 7.08 14.09 -17.40
C LYS A 278 5.94 13.26 -18.00
N PRO A 279 5.59 12.11 -17.39
CA PRO A 279 4.59 11.20 -17.95
C PRO A 279 3.21 11.86 -17.93
N LYS A 280 2.49 11.82 -19.06
CA LYS A 280 1.16 12.42 -19.18
C LYS A 280 0.15 11.78 -18.23
N GLY A 281 -0.73 12.59 -17.65
CA GLY A 281 -1.84 12.12 -16.82
C GLY A 281 -1.43 11.17 -15.69
N LEU A 282 -0.36 11.52 -14.98
CA LEU A 282 0.19 10.70 -13.89
C LEU A 282 -0.62 10.82 -12.60
N PHE A 283 -0.97 9.66 -12.02
CA PHE A 283 -1.46 9.57 -10.64
C PHE A 283 -1.11 8.22 -10.01
N PHE A 284 -1.29 8.12 -8.69
CA PHE A 284 -0.92 6.95 -7.89
C PHE A 284 -2.14 6.22 -7.34
N LEU A 285 -2.01 4.89 -7.19
CA LEU A 285 -2.89 4.03 -6.41
C LEU A 285 -2.11 3.32 -5.31
N SER A 286 -2.69 3.17 -4.12
CA SER A 286 -2.03 2.53 -2.97
C SER A 286 -2.94 1.78 -1.99
N GLY A 287 -2.31 0.98 -1.11
CA GLY A 287 -2.91 0.11 -0.10
C GLY A 287 -2.30 0.26 1.31
N ASP A 288 -2.12 -0.87 2.02
CA ASP A 288 -1.47 -1.06 3.35
C ASP A 288 -2.15 -0.45 4.58
N VAL A 289 -2.63 0.79 4.49
CA VAL A 289 -2.94 1.62 5.65
C VAL A 289 -4.25 1.36 6.39
N HIS A 290 -5.15 0.50 5.90
CA HIS A 290 -6.48 0.19 6.47
C HIS A 290 -7.50 1.36 6.52
N TRP A 291 -7.29 2.39 5.69
CA TRP A 291 -8.32 3.38 5.34
C TRP A 291 -8.34 3.68 3.83
N GLY A 292 -9.44 4.26 3.37
CA GLY A 292 -9.53 4.88 2.04
C GLY A 292 -9.15 6.36 2.09
N GLN A 293 -8.46 6.87 1.08
CA GLN A 293 -8.05 8.28 1.00
C GLN A 293 -7.96 8.77 -0.45
N ILE A 294 -8.28 10.05 -0.67
CA ILE A 294 -7.93 10.76 -1.90
C ILE A 294 -7.03 11.93 -1.51
N PHE A 295 -5.74 11.83 -1.83
CA PHE A 295 -4.76 12.88 -1.62
C PHE A 295 -4.56 13.69 -2.89
N GLU A 296 -4.46 15.02 -2.73
CA GLU A 296 -4.14 15.96 -3.79
C GLU A 296 -3.03 16.90 -3.30
N SER A 297 -2.01 17.13 -4.13
CA SER A 297 -0.93 18.05 -3.75
C SER A 297 -1.35 19.54 -3.73
N ASN A 298 -2.47 19.88 -4.38
CA ASN A 298 -3.08 21.21 -4.41
C ASN A 298 -4.54 21.11 -4.89
N ASP A 299 -5.30 22.21 -4.79
CA ASP A 299 -6.71 22.27 -5.26
C ASP A 299 -6.82 22.67 -6.75
N SER A 300 -5.78 22.46 -7.56
CA SER A 300 -5.77 22.84 -8.99
C SER A 300 -5.87 21.62 -9.91
N GLN A 301 -6.16 21.85 -11.20
CA GLN A 301 -6.16 20.79 -12.21
C GLN A 301 -4.77 20.18 -12.42
N ASN A 302 -3.72 20.83 -11.91
CA ASN A 302 -2.34 20.36 -11.98
C ASN A 302 -1.90 19.71 -10.66
N SER A 303 -2.82 19.04 -9.96
CA SER A 303 -2.51 18.31 -8.74
C SER A 303 -1.90 16.93 -9.07
N LEU A 304 -0.92 16.51 -8.27
CA LEU A 304 -0.59 15.11 -8.21
C LEU A 304 -1.60 14.44 -7.28
N VAL A 305 -2.28 13.44 -7.81
CA VAL A 305 -3.31 12.69 -7.10
C VAL A 305 -2.75 11.34 -6.65
N GLU A 306 -3.04 10.94 -5.42
CA GLU A 306 -2.91 9.56 -4.95
C GLU A 306 -4.24 9.10 -4.38
N ILE A 307 -4.69 7.92 -4.79
CA ILE A 307 -5.93 7.33 -4.30
C ILE A 307 -5.58 6.04 -3.58
N THR A 308 -5.80 6.03 -2.28
CA THR A 308 -5.56 4.87 -1.42
C THR A 308 -6.87 4.15 -1.16
N SER A 309 -6.90 2.84 -1.38
CA SER A 309 -7.97 1.98 -0.90
C SER A 309 -7.35 0.80 -0.18
N SER A 310 -7.45 0.87 1.13
CA SER A 310 -6.86 -0.10 2.03
C SER A 310 -7.83 -0.44 3.13
N GLY A 311 -8.21 -1.70 3.20
CA GLY A 311 -9.09 -2.19 4.25
C GLY A 311 -10.35 -2.81 3.71
N MET A 312 -10.23 -3.77 2.80
CA MET A 312 -11.40 -4.52 2.34
C MET A 312 -12.01 -5.34 3.48
N THR A 313 -11.17 -5.93 4.34
CA THR A 313 -11.61 -6.66 5.53
C THR A 313 -10.95 -6.16 6.81
N HIS A 314 -9.82 -5.46 6.75
CA HIS A 314 -9.19 -4.89 7.95
C HIS A 314 -9.31 -3.39 7.90
N SER A 315 -10.11 -2.82 8.79
CA SER A 315 -10.28 -1.37 8.86
C SER A 315 -9.73 -0.86 10.19
N VAL A 316 -9.26 0.39 10.17
CA VAL A 316 -8.90 1.09 11.41
C VAL A 316 -10.04 1.09 12.43
N SER A 317 -11.30 1.01 11.97
CA SER A 317 -12.48 0.98 12.84
C SER A 317 -12.67 -0.34 13.62
N ASP A 318 -11.94 -1.42 13.28
CA ASP A 318 -12.04 -2.71 13.97
C ASP A 318 -11.61 -2.65 15.45
N ARG A 319 -10.66 -1.75 15.78
CA ARG A 319 -10.08 -1.59 17.11
C ARG A 319 -10.37 -0.20 17.65
N ILE A 320 -10.99 -0.12 18.83
CA ILE A 320 -11.41 1.16 19.46
C ILE A 320 -10.22 2.14 19.60
N LEU A 321 -9.07 1.63 20.04
CA LEU A 321 -7.89 2.46 20.24
C LEU A 321 -7.31 2.96 18.92
N ASP A 322 -7.18 2.08 17.92
CA ASP A 322 -6.67 2.44 16.59
C ASP A 322 -7.61 3.46 15.94
N SER A 323 -8.92 3.22 15.99
CA SER A 323 -9.93 4.18 15.55
C SER A 323 -9.78 5.53 16.24
N PHE A 324 -9.58 5.57 17.56
CA PHE A 324 -9.39 6.83 18.29
C PHE A 324 -8.10 7.55 17.88
N VAL A 325 -6.96 6.85 17.85
CA VAL A 325 -5.65 7.42 17.53
C VAL A 325 -5.64 7.93 16.08
N ILE A 326 -6.04 7.12 15.11
CA ILE A 326 -6.02 7.48 13.70
C ILE A 326 -7.04 8.58 13.41
N SER A 327 -8.29 8.47 13.87
CA SER A 327 -9.29 9.53 13.61
C SER A 327 -8.92 10.88 14.22
N THR A 328 -8.14 10.90 15.31
CA THR A 328 -7.68 12.13 15.94
C THR A 328 -6.43 12.69 15.27
N THR A 329 -5.49 11.84 14.86
CA THR A 329 -4.18 12.28 14.37
C THR A 329 -4.13 12.40 12.86
N LEU A 330 -4.80 11.53 12.10
CA LEU A 330 -4.80 11.55 10.64
C LEU A 330 -5.22 12.92 10.10
N PRO A 331 -6.30 13.59 10.58
CA PRO A 331 -6.66 14.94 10.12
C PRO A 331 -5.57 15.99 10.32
N ILE A 332 -4.71 15.84 11.34
CA ILE A 332 -3.60 16.76 11.58
C ILE A 332 -2.54 16.60 10.48
N PHE A 333 -2.34 15.38 9.98
CA PHE A 333 -1.39 15.07 8.93
C PHE A 333 -2.00 15.10 7.52
N THR A 334 -3.31 15.04 7.37
CA THR A 334 -3.99 15.12 6.07
C THR A 334 -4.55 16.53 5.80
N GLY A 335 -4.86 17.30 6.85
CA GLY A 335 -5.43 18.65 6.79
C GLY A 335 -4.43 19.82 6.65
N TRP A 336 -3.13 19.55 6.46
CA TRP A 336 -2.15 20.60 6.12
C TRP A 336 -2.18 21.01 4.62
N SER A 337 -3.09 20.45 3.81
CA SER A 337 -3.57 21.13 2.61
C SER A 337 -4.58 22.20 3.06
N LEU A 338 -4.10 23.43 3.24
CA LEU A 338 -4.74 24.53 3.96
C LEU A 338 -6.06 25.08 3.38
N ASN A 339 -6.83 24.36 2.56
CA ASN A 339 -8.00 24.97 1.92
C ASN A 339 -9.29 24.15 1.73
N ASP A 340 -9.39 22.85 2.08
CA ASP A 340 -10.65 22.13 1.86
C ASP A 340 -11.33 21.53 3.10
N LYS A 341 -12.65 21.73 3.16
CA LYS A 341 -13.55 21.57 4.32
C LYS A 341 -14.16 20.16 4.45
N SER A 342 -13.56 19.14 3.88
CA SER A 342 -14.09 17.77 3.86
C SER A 342 -13.02 16.75 4.22
N PRO A 343 -13.30 15.75 5.08
CA PRO A 343 -12.37 14.65 5.30
C PRO A 343 -12.17 13.93 3.96
N ASN A 344 -10.96 13.97 3.43
CA ASN A 344 -10.56 13.26 2.23
C ASN A 344 -10.20 11.79 2.50
N TYR A 345 -10.71 11.22 3.60
CA TYR A 345 -10.40 9.88 4.08
C TYR A 345 -11.65 9.17 4.63
N PHE A 346 -11.61 7.84 4.64
CA PHE A 346 -12.69 6.97 5.09
C PHE A 346 -12.11 5.76 5.83
N ILE A 347 -12.38 5.62 7.13
CA ILE A 347 -11.68 4.69 8.04
C ILE A 347 -12.34 3.32 8.20
N ARG A 348 -13.42 3.05 7.46
CA ARG A 348 -14.13 1.77 7.46
C ARG A 348 -13.76 0.94 6.24
N GLU A 349 -14.34 -0.25 6.16
CA GLU A 349 -14.06 -1.19 5.10
C GLU A 349 -14.40 -0.61 3.72
N ASN A 350 -13.47 -0.71 2.77
CA ASN A 350 -13.59 -0.01 1.50
C ASN A 350 -12.89 -0.69 0.32
N TYR A 351 -13.33 -0.34 -0.89
CA TYR A 351 -12.63 -0.59 -2.15
C TYR A 351 -12.60 0.66 -3.03
N GLY A 352 -11.62 0.70 -3.93
CA GLY A 352 -11.43 1.78 -4.88
C GLY A 352 -12.00 1.45 -6.26
N LYS A 353 -12.55 2.46 -6.93
CA LYS A 353 -13.00 2.36 -8.33
C LYS A 353 -12.63 3.61 -9.11
N LEU A 354 -12.15 3.41 -10.33
CA LEU A 354 -11.96 4.47 -11.33
C LEU A 354 -12.89 4.23 -12.52
N ASP A 355 -13.59 5.27 -12.94
CA ASP A 355 -14.30 5.33 -14.21
C ASP A 355 -13.55 6.29 -15.16
N PHE A 356 -13.34 5.88 -16.41
CA PHE A 356 -12.57 6.62 -17.42
C PHE A 356 -13.46 7.14 -18.55
N GLU A 357 -13.37 8.43 -18.83
CA GLU A 357 -14.06 9.08 -19.94
C GLU A 357 -13.02 9.72 -20.88
N TYR A 358 -12.94 9.19 -22.10
CA TYR A 358 -11.98 9.63 -23.11
C TYR A 358 -12.49 10.89 -23.82
N LEU A 359 -11.69 11.94 -23.84
CA LEU A 359 -12.04 13.23 -24.44
C LEU A 359 -11.54 13.26 -25.88
N CYS A 360 -12.38 12.85 -26.82
CA CYS A 360 -11.99 12.72 -28.23
C CYS A 360 -12.74 13.73 -29.09
N THR A 361 -11.99 14.51 -29.87
CA THR A 361 -12.54 15.42 -30.88
C THR A 361 -12.90 14.68 -32.16
N ASP A 362 -12.15 13.62 -32.49
CA ASP A 362 -12.38 12.69 -33.61
C ASP A 362 -12.33 11.23 -33.14
N SER A 363 -12.78 10.30 -33.99
CA SER A 363 -12.85 8.87 -33.66
C SER A 363 -11.49 8.20 -33.43
N LYS A 364 -10.37 8.82 -33.83
CA LYS A 364 -9.03 8.22 -33.82
C LYS A 364 -8.12 8.70 -32.69
N GLU A 365 -8.20 9.95 -32.27
CA GLU A 365 -7.27 10.52 -31.28
C GLU A 365 -8.02 11.31 -30.22
N CYS A 366 -7.62 11.13 -28.95
CA CYS A 366 -8.23 11.84 -27.83
C CYS A 366 -7.25 12.87 -27.28
N SER A 367 -7.76 14.07 -27.00
CA SER A 367 -6.99 15.20 -26.48
C SER A 367 -6.75 15.10 -24.97
N GLY A 368 -7.44 14.17 -24.29
CA GLY A 368 -7.31 13.96 -22.87
C GLY A 368 -8.22 12.86 -22.34
N ILE A 369 -8.27 12.76 -21.01
CA ILE A 369 -9.06 11.79 -20.28
C ILE A 369 -9.56 12.41 -18.97
N THR A 370 -10.83 12.19 -18.67
CA THR A 370 -11.42 12.47 -17.36
C THR A 370 -11.45 11.19 -16.55
N VAL A 371 -10.98 11.26 -15.32
CA VAL A 371 -10.95 10.15 -14.37
C VAL A 371 -11.86 10.49 -13.20
N LYS A 372 -12.85 9.65 -12.95
CA LYS A 372 -13.69 9.70 -11.76
C LYS A 372 -13.21 8.64 -10.78
N ALA A 373 -12.56 9.07 -9.72
CA ALA A 373 -12.13 8.23 -8.62
C ALA A 373 -13.19 8.18 -7.52
N THR A 374 -13.50 6.99 -7.04
CA THR A 374 -14.39 6.77 -5.89
C THR A 374 -13.79 5.78 -4.92
N ILE A 375 -13.93 6.06 -3.62
CA ILE A 375 -13.79 5.08 -2.54
C ILE A 375 -15.21 4.70 -2.12
N ARG A 376 -15.48 3.40 -2.06
CA ARG A 376 -16.79 2.83 -1.78
C ARG A 376 -16.72 1.93 -0.56
N ASP A 377 -17.81 1.83 0.18
CA ASP A 377 -17.95 0.80 1.21
C ASP A 377 -18.27 -0.57 0.60
N LEU A 378 -18.38 -1.60 1.43
CA LEU A 378 -18.62 -2.98 1.01
C LEU A 378 -20.02 -3.24 0.40
N ASN A 379 -20.96 -2.31 0.53
CA ASN A 379 -22.25 -2.36 -0.16
C ASN A 379 -22.18 -1.70 -1.55
N GLY A 380 -21.11 -0.97 -1.83
CA GLY A 380 -20.88 -0.25 -3.08
C GLY A 380 -21.31 1.21 -3.04
N ASP A 381 -21.71 1.72 -1.87
CA ASP A 381 -22.06 3.13 -1.70
C ASP A 381 -20.80 4.00 -1.73
N ILE A 382 -20.89 5.14 -2.43
CA ILE A 382 -19.76 6.05 -2.60
C ILE A 382 -19.56 6.86 -1.32
N GLN A 383 -18.37 6.73 -0.73
CA GLN A 383 -17.98 7.42 0.50
C GLN A 383 -17.07 8.61 0.21
N LEU A 384 -16.13 8.46 -0.74
CA LEU A 384 -15.32 9.57 -1.25
C LEU A 384 -15.42 9.60 -2.78
N LYS A 385 -15.37 10.79 -3.35
CA LYS A 385 -15.42 11.00 -4.80
C LYS A 385 -14.55 12.18 -5.20
N LYS A 386 -13.76 11.98 -6.25
CA LYS A 386 -13.06 13.06 -6.95
C LYS A 386 -13.15 12.84 -8.46
N ILE A 387 -13.24 13.94 -9.20
CA ILE A 387 -13.11 13.94 -10.65
C ILE A 387 -11.92 14.84 -10.97
N PHE A 388 -11.01 14.33 -11.78
CA PHE A 388 -9.87 15.08 -12.29
C PHE A 388 -9.72 14.80 -13.79
N LYS A 389 -9.13 15.76 -14.50
CA LYS A 389 -9.01 15.75 -15.94
C LYS A 389 -7.54 15.92 -16.30
N PHE A 390 -7.08 15.12 -17.24
CA PHE A 390 -5.77 15.27 -17.86
C PHE A 390 -5.99 15.62 -19.33
N ASP A 391 -5.60 16.83 -19.72
CA ASP A 391 -5.57 17.23 -21.13
C ASP A 391 -4.13 17.42 -21.62
N ASN A 392 -3.95 17.41 -22.94
CA ASN A 392 -2.64 17.53 -23.56
C ASN A 392 -1.93 18.86 -23.26
N GLU A 393 -2.65 19.91 -22.83
CA GLU A 393 -2.11 21.26 -22.56
C GLU A 393 -1.64 21.46 -21.11
N SER A 394 -2.22 20.74 -20.13
CA SER A 394 -1.94 20.91 -18.69
C SER A 394 -0.78 20.06 -18.13
N ASN A 395 -0.18 19.18 -18.93
CA ASN A 395 0.81 18.17 -18.50
C ASN A 395 2.14 18.72 -17.93
N GLU A 396 2.35 20.03 -17.86
CA GLU A 396 3.65 20.60 -17.50
C GLU A 396 3.90 20.82 -16.00
N ASN A 397 2.90 20.72 -15.12
CA ASN A 397 3.07 21.13 -13.72
C ASN A 397 3.40 20.02 -12.69
N HIS A 398 3.87 18.84 -13.12
CA HIS A 398 4.38 17.82 -12.19
C HIS A 398 5.44 18.37 -11.23
N ILE A 399 6.28 19.31 -11.68
CA ILE A 399 7.31 19.94 -10.84
C ILE A 399 6.67 20.71 -9.69
N GLU A 400 5.69 21.56 -9.98
CA GLU A 400 4.98 22.35 -8.99
C GLU A 400 4.19 21.43 -8.04
N ALA A 401 3.43 20.49 -8.59
CA ALA A 401 2.69 19.49 -7.80
C ALA A 401 3.59 18.74 -6.82
N ILE A 402 4.71 18.20 -7.31
CA ILE A 402 5.68 17.47 -6.48
C ILE A 402 6.30 18.36 -5.39
N SER A 403 6.58 19.63 -5.70
CA SER A 403 7.15 20.57 -4.73
C SER A 403 6.22 20.85 -3.55
N ARG A 404 4.91 20.65 -3.74
CA ARG A 404 3.86 20.84 -2.72
C ARG A 404 3.55 19.56 -1.94
N ILE A 405 4.04 18.40 -2.39
CA ILE A 405 3.88 17.15 -1.63
C ILE A 405 4.64 17.29 -0.30
N PRO A 406 3.99 17.04 0.83
CA PRO A 406 4.65 17.12 2.11
C PRO A 406 5.70 16.01 2.27
N GLN A 407 6.86 16.40 2.82
CA GLN A 407 7.82 15.43 3.34
C GLN A 407 7.36 14.98 4.73
N MET A 408 7.68 13.73 5.13
CA MET A 408 7.48 13.30 6.52
C MET A 408 8.15 14.29 7.44
N ILE A 409 7.38 14.88 8.36
CA ILE A 409 7.77 15.95 9.29
C ILE A 409 9.22 16.44 9.11
N VAL A 410 9.54 17.16 8.03
CA VAL A 410 10.86 17.78 7.84
C VAL A 410 10.73 19.25 8.21
N GLU A 411 11.47 19.66 9.25
CA GLU A 411 11.51 21.06 9.69
C GLU A 411 11.95 21.98 8.57
N LYS A 412 11.24 23.10 8.40
CA LYS A 412 11.72 24.21 7.57
C LYS A 412 11.77 25.55 8.31
N SER A 413 11.19 25.64 9.52
CA SER A 413 11.10 26.91 10.26
C SER A 413 11.57 26.83 11.72
N ALA A 414 12.14 27.93 12.23
CA ALA A 414 12.60 28.05 13.61
C ALA A 414 11.51 27.76 14.66
N LYS A 415 10.24 28.03 14.34
CA LYS A 415 9.10 27.72 15.23
C LYS A 415 8.86 26.22 15.35
N GLN A 416 9.04 25.46 14.27
CA GLN A 416 8.92 24.01 14.28
C GLN A 416 10.08 23.36 15.06
N ILE A 417 11.30 23.88 14.89
CA ILE A 417 12.48 23.48 15.67
C ILE A 417 12.25 23.71 17.17
N PHE A 418 11.78 24.90 17.54
CA PHE A 418 11.48 25.24 18.94
C PHE A 418 10.36 24.38 19.53
N GLY A 419 9.26 24.20 18.80
CA GLY A 419 8.16 23.33 19.23
C GLY A 419 8.60 21.89 19.46
N ARG A 420 9.53 21.38 18.63
CA ARG A 420 10.15 20.08 18.85
C ARG A 420 11.00 20.07 20.10
N LEU A 421 11.92 21.00 20.28
CA LEU A 421 12.71 21.09 21.53
C LEU A 421 11.82 21.03 22.78
N CYS A 422 10.67 21.71 22.78
CA CYS A 422 9.69 21.60 23.85
C CYS A 422 9.13 20.18 24.01
N ILE A 423 8.70 19.52 22.93
CA ILE A 423 8.22 18.12 22.96
C ILE A 423 9.31 17.17 23.45
N ILE A 424 10.56 17.36 23.02
CA ILE A 424 11.72 16.57 23.46
C ILE A 424 11.89 16.71 24.97
N ILE A 425 11.91 17.95 25.47
CA ILE A 425 12.06 18.24 26.89
C ILE A 425 10.91 17.60 27.68
N VAL A 426 9.67 17.76 27.23
CA VAL A 426 8.49 17.15 27.88
C VAL A 426 8.55 15.63 27.86
N SER A 427 8.94 15.02 26.74
CA SER A 427 9.05 13.56 26.60
C SER A 427 10.16 12.99 27.50
N ILE A 428 11.28 13.70 27.64
CA ILE A 428 12.36 13.34 28.57
C ILE A 428 11.84 13.42 30.01
N ILE A 429 11.15 14.50 30.37
CA ILE A 429 10.56 14.66 31.71
C ILE A 429 9.57 13.51 32.02
N TRP A 430 8.68 13.20 31.08
CA TRP A 430 7.73 12.09 31.21
C TRP A 430 8.43 10.73 31.31
N GLY A 431 9.43 10.48 30.48
CA GLY A 431 10.23 9.26 30.52
C GLY A 431 10.93 9.08 31.87
N ILE A 432 11.50 10.15 32.43
CA ILE A 432 12.08 10.15 33.78
C ILE A 432 11.02 9.83 34.83
N GLN A 433 9.84 10.44 34.75
CA GLN A 433 8.74 10.17 35.68
C GLN A 433 8.29 8.71 35.64
N ILE A 434 8.09 8.14 34.44
CA ILE A 434 7.74 6.73 34.26
C ILE A 434 8.84 5.83 34.83
N ALA A 435 10.11 6.12 34.55
CA ALA A 435 11.24 5.36 35.08
C ALA A 435 11.28 5.39 36.62
N ILE A 436 11.03 6.54 37.24
CA ILE A 436 10.95 6.69 38.70
C ILE A 436 9.80 5.84 39.26
N VAL A 437 8.61 5.89 38.67
CA VAL A 437 7.45 5.10 39.10
C VAL A 437 7.74 3.60 38.97
N PHE A 438 8.35 3.20 37.86
CA PHE A 438 8.71 1.80 37.61
C PHE A 438 9.78 1.31 38.59
N LEU A 439 10.82 2.09 38.84
CA LEU A 439 11.86 1.81 39.85
C LEU A 439 11.25 1.68 41.25
N TYR A 440 10.32 2.59 41.62
CA TYR A 440 9.59 2.51 42.88
C TYR A 440 8.76 1.23 42.98
N PHE A 441 8.10 0.81 41.90
CA PHE A 441 7.33 -0.43 41.83
C PHE A 441 8.23 -1.67 42.00
N ILE A 442 9.39 -1.70 41.32
CA ILE A 442 10.40 -2.76 41.50
C ILE A 442 10.88 -2.80 42.95
N LEU A 443 11.23 -1.66 43.54
CA LEU A 443 11.64 -1.56 44.95
C LEU A 443 10.54 -2.09 45.89
N ARG A 444 9.27 -1.79 45.62
CA ARG A 444 8.10 -2.34 46.34
C ARG A 444 7.99 -3.86 46.22
N ILE A 445 8.22 -4.41 45.04
CA ILE A 445 8.24 -5.86 44.83
C ILE A 445 9.38 -6.50 45.63
N ILE A 446 10.62 -5.98 45.49
CA ILE A 446 11.80 -6.49 46.19
C ILE A 446 11.58 -6.45 47.71
N THR A 447 11.08 -5.33 48.25
CA THR A 447 10.81 -5.18 49.69
C THR A 447 9.68 -6.07 50.19
N SER A 448 8.67 -6.38 49.36
CA SER A 448 7.62 -7.34 49.68
C SER A 448 8.18 -8.77 49.75
N PHE A 449 9.02 -9.16 48.79
CA PHE A 449 9.69 -10.46 48.78
C PHE A 449 10.64 -10.64 49.97
N THR A 450 11.47 -9.63 50.31
CA THR A 450 12.37 -9.73 51.48
C THR A 450 11.61 -9.86 52.79
N ARG A 451 10.46 -9.19 52.96
CA ARG A 451 9.57 -9.37 54.13
C ARG A 451 8.97 -10.77 54.20
N LEU A 452 8.59 -11.37 53.07
CA LEU A 452 8.10 -12.75 53.01
C LEU A 452 9.18 -13.76 53.43
N PHE A 453 10.42 -13.62 52.95
CA PHE A 453 11.54 -14.47 53.35
C PHE A 453 11.93 -14.28 54.82
N SER A 454 11.91 -13.04 55.32
CA SER A 454 12.13 -12.74 56.74
C SER A 454 11.10 -13.42 57.66
N LYS A 455 9.81 -13.42 57.30
CA LYS A 455 8.74 -14.08 58.06
C LYS A 455 8.86 -15.61 58.04
N LYS A 456 9.37 -16.19 56.95
CA LYS A 456 9.57 -17.64 56.82
C LYS A 456 10.73 -18.11 57.70
N ASN A 457 11.82 -17.34 57.76
CA ASN A 457 12.97 -17.63 58.63
C ASN A 457 12.67 -17.42 60.13
N SER A 458 11.77 -16.51 60.49
CA SER A 458 11.36 -16.35 61.89
C SER A 458 10.47 -17.50 62.38
N LYS A 459 9.61 -18.06 61.50
CA LYS A 459 8.77 -19.22 61.81
C LYS A 459 9.60 -20.52 61.96
N ALA A 460 10.63 -20.70 61.15
CA ALA A 460 11.53 -21.86 61.22
C ALA A 460 12.50 -21.84 62.41
N LYS A 461 12.57 -20.74 63.18
CA LYS A 461 13.34 -20.63 64.43
C LYS A 461 12.47 -20.75 65.68
N SER A 462 11.15 -20.80 65.53
CA SER A 462 10.16 -20.91 66.62
C SER A 462 9.49 -22.29 66.71
N GLU A 463 9.86 -23.20 65.81
CA GLU A 463 9.69 -24.66 65.92
C GLU A 463 11.06 -25.25 66.29
#